data_AF-A0A4U0VKD8-F1
#
_entry.id   AF-A0A4U0VKD8-F1
#
_cell.length_a   1.000
_cell.length_b   1.000
_cell.length_c   1.000
_cell.angle_alpha   90.00
_cell.angle_beta   90.00
_cell.angle_gamma   90.00
#
_symmetry.space_group_name_H-M   'P 1'
#
loop_
_entity.id
_entity.type
_entity.pdbx_description
1 polymer ?
#
loop_
_entity_poly.entity_id
_entity_poly.type
_entity_poly.pdbx_seq_one_letter_code
_entity_poly.pdbx_strand_id
1 'polypeptide(L)'
;MTPIKVRGKRGAVSAQKWHAGKKRPVNRDASPAPKPNSSVIPQASVQLSEASSRKRKRRRPELSEFEQLPVEILQDIFVYCANLDLPLASSALMSKLSSRHMYLRLTKCAVQPVLGFEYKEMPCAAQLAAATRLFGCRFMTWDFFRAWLDEDVPFTRPRKTDDYWNAWTSLKPSKFFLPPAKLLHGHWTTEKANLLSIFLPEPPTPSPPLTSVLLELAHAGAAQAIAERAHVALRLLLKMGVHPTTEMLRFAVIDHGCDRRLVEMLFDSVYPEEKVAVDIDPLDPALWAWAEKAYERGCAQDGESVLDALKSLAWRLGRPVNLSLQNRLTLQNRQ
;
A
#
# COMPACT_ATOMS: atom_id res chain seq x y z
N MET A 1 -44.98 23.74 -35.99
CA MET A 1 -43.62 23.20 -35.79
C MET A 1 -42.63 24.35 -35.76
N THR A 2 -41.92 24.53 -34.65
CA THR A 2 -40.91 25.58 -34.48
C THR A 2 -39.51 25.03 -34.78
N PRO A 3 -38.63 25.77 -35.48
CA PRO A 3 -37.33 25.25 -35.87
C PRO A 3 -36.31 25.36 -34.73
N ILE A 4 -35.59 24.27 -34.48
CA ILE A 4 -34.50 24.15 -33.51
C ILE A 4 -33.21 24.75 -34.12
N LYS A 5 -32.67 25.80 -33.50
CA LYS A 5 -31.35 26.37 -33.84
C LYS A 5 -30.24 25.53 -33.19
N VAL A 6 -29.60 24.67 -33.98
CA VAL A 6 -28.38 23.95 -33.59
C VAL A 6 -27.19 24.91 -33.63
N ARG A 7 -26.62 25.24 -32.46
CA ARG A 7 -25.44 26.10 -32.35
C ARG A 7 -24.17 25.26 -32.55
N GLY A 8 -23.52 25.43 -33.70
CA GLY A 8 -22.28 24.73 -34.06
C GLY A 8 -21.12 25.01 -33.09
N LYS A 9 -20.55 23.94 -32.54
CA LYS A 9 -19.34 23.92 -31.73
C LYS A 9 -18.15 23.70 -32.69
N ARG A 10 -17.47 24.77 -33.11
CA ARG A 10 -16.24 24.64 -33.91
C ARG A 10 -15.14 24.04 -33.03
N GLY A 11 -14.52 22.98 -33.52
CA GLY A 11 -13.49 22.20 -32.84
C GLY A 11 -12.24 23.02 -32.55
N ALA A 12 -11.71 22.87 -31.34
CA ALA A 12 -10.35 23.22 -31.01
C ALA A 12 -9.53 21.93 -31.00
N VAL A 13 -8.52 21.87 -31.87
CA VAL A 13 -7.57 20.75 -32.00
C VAL A 13 -6.70 20.68 -30.73
N SER A 14 -6.37 19.47 -30.27
CA SER A 14 -5.72 19.19 -28.98
C SER A 14 -4.27 19.69 -28.86
N ALA A 15 -3.65 20.19 -29.93
CA ALA A 15 -2.23 20.53 -29.96
C ALA A 15 -1.87 21.94 -29.44
N GLN A 16 -2.83 22.82 -29.11
CA GLN A 16 -2.52 24.21 -28.69
C GLN A 16 -2.62 24.50 -27.18
N LYS A 17 -2.83 23.49 -26.32
CA LYS A 17 -3.03 23.70 -24.88
C LYS A 17 -1.80 23.50 -23.98
N TRP A 18 -0.64 23.12 -24.53
CA TRP A 18 0.55 22.78 -23.72
C TRP A 18 1.50 23.94 -23.39
N HIS A 19 1.34 25.13 -23.98
CA HIS A 19 2.24 26.27 -23.71
C HIS A 19 1.70 27.34 -22.76
N ALA A 20 0.52 27.15 -22.15
CA ALA A 20 0.03 28.05 -21.10
C ALA A 20 0.57 27.69 -19.70
N GLY A 21 1.88 27.44 -19.62
CA GLY A 21 2.61 27.32 -18.37
C GLY A 21 2.79 28.71 -17.76
N LYS A 22 2.05 28.98 -16.69
CA LYS A 22 2.15 30.19 -15.85
C LYS A 22 3.58 30.34 -15.32
N LYS A 23 4.40 31.18 -15.96
CA LYS A 23 5.65 31.68 -15.39
C LYS A 23 5.31 32.65 -14.25
N ARG A 24 5.59 32.27 -13.01
CA ARG A 24 5.65 33.18 -11.87
C ARG A 24 6.95 34.00 -11.98
N PRO A 25 6.93 35.34 -11.98
CA PRO A 25 8.17 36.10 -11.90
C PRO A 25 8.76 35.95 -10.48
N VAL A 26 9.97 35.40 -10.43
CA VAL A 26 10.82 35.37 -9.24
C VAL A 26 11.40 36.78 -9.08
N ASN A 27 11.00 37.47 -8.02
CA ASN A 27 11.53 38.78 -7.67
C ASN A 27 12.84 38.55 -6.91
N ARG A 28 13.98 38.86 -7.56
CA ARG A 28 15.30 38.90 -6.94
C ARG A 28 15.65 40.37 -6.65
N ASP A 29 16.19 40.55 -5.45
CA ASP A 29 17.11 41.61 -5.01
C ASP A 29 16.52 42.84 -4.27
N ALA A 30 16.81 42.85 -2.95
CA ALA A 30 17.04 44.01 -2.08
C ALA A 30 18.04 43.52 -1.02
N SER A 31 19.13 44.19 -0.60
CA SER A 31 19.66 45.58 -0.66
C SER A 31 21.18 45.50 -0.25
N PRO A 32 22.00 46.58 -0.04
CA PRO A 32 21.68 48.00 0.17
C PRO A 32 22.57 49.06 -0.56
N ALA A 33 21.98 50.27 -0.74
CA ALA A 33 22.47 51.67 -0.60
C ALA A 33 23.95 52.06 -0.96
N PRO A 34 24.23 53.28 -1.53
CA PRO A 34 23.87 54.58 -0.93
C PRO A 34 23.38 55.71 -1.89
N LYS A 35 22.84 56.78 -1.26
CA LYS A 35 22.37 58.10 -1.76
C LYS A 35 23.56 58.98 -2.26
N PRO A 36 23.42 60.22 -2.84
CA PRO A 36 22.27 61.13 -2.76
C PRO A 36 21.94 62.10 -3.94
N ASN A 37 20.84 62.84 -3.73
CA ASN A 37 20.52 64.23 -4.13
C ASN A 37 19.63 64.55 -5.37
N SER A 38 18.52 65.19 -4.99
CA SER A 38 17.88 66.39 -5.54
C SER A 38 16.89 66.31 -6.73
N SER A 39 15.65 66.61 -6.35
CA SER A 39 14.71 67.57 -6.96
C SER A 39 13.92 67.21 -8.22
N VAL A 40 12.65 67.60 -8.13
CA VAL A 40 11.67 67.95 -9.18
C VAL A 40 10.66 66.86 -9.56
N ILE A 41 9.45 67.05 -9.03
CA ILE A 41 8.16 66.49 -9.48
C ILE A 41 7.75 67.26 -10.75
N PRO A 42 7.18 66.61 -11.77
CA PRO A 42 5.73 66.75 -11.96
C PRO A 42 4.99 65.44 -12.25
N GLN A 43 3.71 65.51 -11.91
CA GLN A 43 2.68 64.49 -11.97
C GLN A 43 2.48 63.89 -13.36
N ALA A 44 2.35 62.57 -13.42
CA ALA A 44 1.60 61.88 -14.47
C ALA A 44 0.77 60.78 -13.82
N SER A 45 -0.55 60.98 -13.82
CA SER A 45 -1.56 60.08 -13.31
C SER A 45 -1.60 58.78 -14.12
N VAL A 46 -0.99 57.71 -13.61
CA VAL A 46 -1.21 56.35 -14.12
C VAL A 46 -2.38 55.76 -13.34
N GLN A 47 -3.54 55.72 -13.99
CA GLN A 47 -4.70 54.97 -13.53
C GLN A 47 -4.35 53.47 -13.49
N LEU A 48 -4.00 52.97 -12.31
CA LEU A 48 -4.00 51.55 -12.01
C LEU A 48 -5.46 51.09 -11.95
N SER A 49 -5.93 50.48 -13.03
CA SER A 49 -7.19 49.76 -13.05
C SER A 49 -7.09 48.58 -12.07
N GLU A 50 -7.68 48.72 -10.89
CA GLU A 50 -7.92 47.63 -9.97
C GLU A 50 -8.81 46.59 -10.67
N ALA A 51 -8.20 45.49 -11.10
CA ALA A 51 -8.92 44.31 -11.51
C ALA A 51 -9.58 43.67 -10.27
N SER A 52 -10.74 44.21 -9.90
CA SER A 52 -11.64 43.66 -8.88
C SER A 52 -11.95 42.20 -9.21
N SER A 53 -11.27 41.29 -8.51
CA SER A 53 -11.62 39.87 -8.56
C SER A 53 -13.03 39.73 -7.99
N ARG A 54 -14.02 39.50 -8.87
CA ARG A 54 -15.41 39.27 -8.46
C ARG A 54 -15.45 38.01 -7.61
N LYS A 55 -15.45 38.18 -6.28
CA LYS A 55 -15.70 37.12 -5.31
C LYS A 55 -17.09 36.54 -5.60
N ARG A 56 -17.15 35.39 -6.29
CA ARG A 56 -18.39 34.62 -6.44
C ARG A 56 -18.93 34.33 -5.04
N LYS A 57 -20.07 34.95 -4.70
CA LYS A 57 -20.83 34.70 -3.47
C LYS A 57 -21.22 33.22 -3.47
N ARG A 58 -20.46 32.41 -2.73
CA ARG A 58 -20.64 30.96 -2.62
C ARG A 58 -21.99 30.74 -1.93
N ARG A 59 -23.02 30.36 -2.70
CA ARG A 59 -24.32 29.97 -2.14
C ARG A 59 -24.07 28.77 -1.23
N ARG A 60 -24.54 28.84 0.02
CA ARG A 60 -24.51 27.68 0.91
C ARG A 60 -25.49 26.66 0.33
N PRO A 61 -25.07 25.40 0.10
CA PRO A 61 -25.99 24.34 -0.28
C PRO A 61 -27.07 24.21 0.80
N GLU A 62 -28.33 24.12 0.39
CA GLU A 62 -29.42 23.76 1.29
C GLU A 62 -29.25 22.29 1.68
N LEU A 63 -29.21 22.02 2.99
CA LEU A 63 -29.05 20.67 3.53
C LEU A 63 -30.34 19.89 3.32
N SER A 64 -30.24 18.60 3.00
CA SER A 64 -31.41 17.73 2.93
C SER A 64 -32.10 17.61 4.31
N GLU A 65 -33.38 17.24 4.34
CA GLU A 65 -34.10 17.02 5.62
C GLU A 65 -33.39 16.00 6.52
N PHE A 66 -32.80 14.97 5.92
CA PHE A 66 -31.99 13.99 6.62
C PHE A 66 -30.73 14.62 7.24
N GLU A 67 -30.03 15.50 6.50
CA GLU A 67 -28.84 16.21 7.01
C GLU A 67 -29.17 17.23 8.10
N GLN A 68 -30.41 17.70 8.17
CA GLN A 68 -30.89 18.62 9.19
C GLN A 68 -31.18 17.93 10.52
N LEU A 69 -31.23 16.60 10.56
CA LEU A 69 -31.42 15.84 11.79
C LEU A 69 -30.34 16.19 12.85
N PRO A 70 -30.69 16.08 14.15
CA PRO A 70 -29.72 16.16 15.24
C PRO A 70 -28.59 15.16 15.04
N VAL A 71 -27.39 15.54 15.49
CA VAL A 71 -26.18 14.73 15.26
C VAL A 71 -26.28 13.37 15.94
N GLU A 72 -26.94 13.29 17.08
CA GLU A 72 -27.17 12.09 17.87
C GLU A 72 -27.97 11.07 17.06
N ILE A 73 -29.06 11.52 16.42
CA ILE A 73 -29.90 10.66 15.57
C ILE A 73 -29.12 10.17 14.35
N LEU A 74 -28.35 11.05 13.72
CA LEU A 74 -27.50 10.67 12.59
C LEU A 74 -26.43 9.64 13.00
N GLN A 75 -25.84 9.79 14.18
CA GLN A 75 -24.85 8.86 14.71
C GLN A 75 -25.45 7.50 15.04
N ASP A 76 -26.66 7.46 15.61
CA ASP A 76 -27.35 6.20 15.91
C ASP A 76 -27.76 5.47 14.62
N ILE A 77 -28.29 6.19 13.63
CA ILE A 77 -28.56 5.62 12.30
C ILE A 77 -27.28 5.07 11.66
N PHE A 78 -26.18 5.83 11.75
CA PHE A 78 -24.90 5.42 11.17
C PHE A 78 -24.37 4.13 11.80
N VAL A 79 -24.43 4.01 13.14
CA VAL A 79 -23.99 2.80 13.85
C VAL A 79 -24.93 1.64 13.56
N TYR A 80 -26.25 1.87 13.57
CA TYR A 80 -27.25 0.84 13.31
C TYR A 80 -27.12 0.25 11.90
N CYS A 81 -26.94 1.10 10.89
CA CYS A 81 -26.79 0.65 9.51
C CYS A 81 -25.37 0.14 9.19
N ALA A 82 -24.37 0.49 9.99
CA ALA A 82 -22.94 0.22 9.78
C ALA A 82 -22.45 0.54 8.34
N ASN A 83 -23.07 1.51 7.68
CA ASN A 83 -22.83 1.80 6.27
C ASN A 83 -21.71 2.84 6.09
N LEU A 84 -20.55 2.36 5.66
CA LEU A 84 -19.34 3.19 5.41
C LEU A 84 -19.53 4.27 4.33
N ASP A 85 -20.57 4.19 3.49
CA ASP A 85 -20.87 5.19 2.47
C ASP A 85 -21.64 6.40 2.99
N LEU A 86 -22.29 6.29 4.16
CA LEU A 86 -23.14 7.36 4.67
C LEU A 86 -22.38 8.69 4.88
N PRO A 87 -21.16 8.70 5.47
CA PRO A 87 -20.38 9.92 5.57
C PRO A 87 -19.89 10.44 4.21
N LEU A 88 -19.77 9.58 3.20
CA LEU A 88 -19.30 9.96 1.87
C LEU A 88 -20.39 10.61 1.01
N ALA A 89 -21.67 10.36 1.33
CA ALA A 89 -22.81 10.91 0.60
C ALA A 89 -22.86 12.45 0.65
N SER A 90 -22.33 13.06 1.71
CA SER A 90 -22.31 14.51 1.86
C SER A 90 -21.25 15.01 2.84
N SER A 91 -20.68 16.17 2.54
CA SER A 91 -19.73 16.85 3.44
C SER A 91 -20.33 17.20 4.81
N ALA A 92 -21.64 17.47 4.88
CA ALA A 92 -22.31 17.76 6.13
C ALA A 92 -22.40 16.51 7.01
N LEU A 93 -22.82 15.37 6.42
CA LEU A 93 -22.83 14.07 7.11
C LEU A 93 -21.43 13.65 7.53
N MET A 94 -20.43 13.81 6.65
CA MET A 94 -19.03 13.55 6.99
C MET A 94 -18.61 14.30 8.24
N SER A 95 -18.86 15.62 8.31
CA SER A 95 -18.47 16.43 9.46
C SER A 95 -19.12 15.99 10.78
N LYS A 96 -20.35 15.45 10.71
CA LYS A 96 -21.13 14.99 11.86
C LYS A 96 -20.77 13.55 12.29
N LEU A 97 -20.35 12.71 11.35
CA LEU A 97 -20.13 11.26 11.55
C LEU A 97 -18.65 10.87 11.65
N SER A 98 -17.71 11.73 11.23
CA SER A 98 -16.27 11.46 11.21
C SER A 98 -15.56 11.73 12.56
N SER A 99 -16.16 11.32 13.67
CA SER A 99 -15.51 11.41 14.99
C SER A 99 -14.78 10.11 15.34
N ARG A 100 -13.72 10.19 16.15
CA ARG A 100 -12.99 9.01 16.63
C ARG A 100 -13.92 8.02 17.35
N HIS A 101 -14.78 8.54 18.22
CA HIS A 101 -15.77 7.74 18.94
C HIS A 101 -16.72 7.00 17.98
N MET A 102 -17.16 7.67 16.91
CA MET A 102 -18.01 7.02 15.91
C MET A 102 -17.29 5.90 15.17
N TYR A 103 -16.02 6.10 14.81
CA TYR A 103 -15.25 5.04 14.18
C TYR A 103 -15.03 3.85 15.10
N LEU A 104 -14.79 4.06 16.40
CA LEU A 104 -14.67 2.97 17.37
C LEU A 104 -15.97 2.16 17.49
N ARG A 105 -17.12 2.84 17.65
CA ARG A 105 -18.44 2.19 17.68
C ARG A 105 -18.72 1.41 16.38
N LEU A 106 -18.42 2.03 15.23
CA LEU A 106 -18.60 1.40 13.93
C LEU A 106 -17.71 0.16 13.77
N THR A 107 -16.44 0.25 14.19
CA THR A 107 -15.52 -0.89 14.16
C THR A 107 -16.02 -2.03 15.01
N LYS A 108 -16.47 -1.75 16.24
CA LYS A 108 -17.08 -2.77 17.11
C LYS A 108 -18.26 -3.46 16.43
N CYS A 109 -19.21 -2.70 15.89
CA CYS A 109 -20.40 -3.25 15.24
C CYS A 109 -20.08 -4.03 13.94
N ALA A 110 -19.16 -3.54 13.12
CA ALA A 110 -18.84 -4.16 11.82
C ALA A 110 -17.91 -5.38 11.95
N VAL A 111 -17.06 -5.42 12.99
CA VAL A 111 -16.10 -6.52 13.21
C VAL A 111 -16.70 -7.61 14.09
N GLN A 112 -17.61 -7.31 15.01
CA GLN A 112 -18.24 -8.31 15.88
C GLN A 112 -18.79 -9.55 15.13
N PRO A 113 -19.44 -9.42 13.95
CA PRO A 113 -19.95 -10.57 13.21
C PRO A 113 -18.87 -11.46 12.58
N VAL A 114 -17.58 -11.05 12.60
CA VAL A 114 -16.45 -11.84 12.10
C VAL A 114 -15.54 -12.35 13.24
N LEU A 115 -15.92 -12.15 14.50
CA LEU A 115 -15.22 -12.63 15.70
C LEU A 115 -15.93 -13.81 16.39
N GLY A 116 -15.21 -14.57 17.20
CA GLY A 116 -15.75 -15.70 17.98
C GLY A 116 -15.97 -17.00 17.19
N PHE A 117 -15.35 -17.14 16.02
CA PHE A 117 -15.54 -18.30 15.14
C PHE A 117 -14.46 -19.35 15.34
N GLU A 118 -14.70 -20.24 16.29
CA GLU A 118 -13.94 -21.50 16.38
C GLU A 118 -14.83 -22.70 16.00
N TYR A 119 -16.15 -22.63 16.32
CA TYR A 119 -17.12 -23.72 16.09
C TYR A 119 -18.59 -23.24 15.82
N LYS A 120 -18.80 -21.95 15.50
CA LYS A 120 -20.14 -21.34 15.24
C LYS A 120 -20.45 -21.20 13.74
N GLU A 121 -21.71 -20.87 13.42
CA GLU A 121 -22.19 -20.52 12.07
C GLU A 121 -21.22 -19.61 11.33
N MET A 122 -20.83 -19.93 10.10
CA MET A 122 -19.85 -19.12 9.36
C MET A 122 -20.40 -17.71 9.06
N PRO A 123 -19.60 -16.62 9.20
CA PRO A 123 -20.05 -15.29 8.81
C PRO A 123 -20.41 -15.27 7.33
N CYS A 124 -21.50 -14.58 6.98
CA CYS A 124 -21.92 -14.50 5.59
C CYS A 124 -20.92 -13.65 4.78
N ALA A 125 -20.90 -13.85 3.46
CA ALA A 125 -19.99 -13.12 2.57
C ALA A 125 -20.13 -11.59 2.71
N ALA A 126 -21.34 -11.08 2.97
CA ALA A 126 -21.57 -9.66 3.18
C ALA A 126 -20.92 -9.12 4.46
N GLN A 127 -20.93 -9.88 5.55
CA GLN A 127 -20.27 -9.52 6.82
C GLN A 127 -18.74 -9.49 6.66
N LEU A 128 -18.17 -10.51 6.01
CA LEU A 128 -16.75 -10.57 5.68
C LEU A 128 -16.34 -9.37 4.81
N ALA A 129 -17.11 -9.09 3.74
CA ALA A 129 -16.85 -7.97 2.86
C ALA A 129 -16.93 -6.62 3.59
N ALA A 130 -17.90 -6.43 4.49
CA ALA A 130 -18.05 -5.22 5.28
C ALA A 130 -16.86 -5.01 6.23
N ALA A 131 -16.42 -6.06 6.93
CA ALA A 131 -15.24 -6.01 7.78
C ALA A 131 -13.96 -5.72 6.97
N THR A 132 -13.75 -6.40 5.83
CA THR A 132 -12.56 -6.18 5.00
C THR A 132 -12.56 -4.74 4.47
N ARG A 133 -13.72 -4.24 4.06
CA ARG A 133 -13.88 -2.85 3.61
C ARG A 133 -13.59 -1.84 4.72
N LEU A 134 -14.07 -2.08 5.94
CA LEU A 134 -13.76 -1.26 7.12
C LEU A 134 -12.25 -1.18 7.36
N PHE A 135 -11.57 -2.33 7.35
CA PHE A 135 -10.12 -2.35 7.50
C PHE A 135 -9.40 -1.65 6.33
N GLY A 136 -10.03 -1.63 5.16
CA GLY A 136 -9.65 -0.87 3.98
C GLY A 136 -9.77 0.66 4.11
N CYS A 137 -10.52 1.20 5.07
CA CYS A 137 -10.76 2.64 5.19
C CYS A 137 -9.51 3.43 5.61
N ARG A 138 -9.45 4.72 5.24
CA ARG A 138 -8.30 5.59 5.53
C ARG A 138 -8.04 5.82 7.02
N PHE A 139 -9.08 5.80 7.85
CA PHE A 139 -8.94 5.97 9.31
C PHE A 139 -8.37 4.73 10.00
N MET A 140 -8.47 3.54 9.37
CA MET A 140 -7.95 2.30 9.92
C MET A 140 -6.42 2.26 9.77
N THR A 141 -5.76 2.84 10.76
CA THR A 141 -4.30 2.86 10.97
C THR A 141 -3.94 1.86 12.07
N TRP A 142 -2.64 1.56 12.21
CA TRP A 142 -2.17 0.71 13.31
C TRP A 142 -2.52 1.31 14.68
N ASP A 143 -2.35 2.61 14.86
CA ASP A 143 -2.69 3.30 16.11
C ASP A 143 -4.18 3.28 16.43
N PHE A 144 -5.03 3.44 15.42
CA PHE A 144 -6.46 3.31 15.60
C PHE A 144 -6.84 1.88 16.00
N PHE A 145 -6.28 0.88 15.31
CA PHE A 145 -6.52 -0.54 15.61
C PHE A 145 -6.09 -0.91 17.04
N ARG A 146 -4.92 -0.45 17.49
CA ARG A 146 -4.46 -0.64 18.87
C ARG A 146 -5.42 -0.05 19.89
N ALA A 147 -5.83 1.20 19.69
CA ALA A 147 -6.75 1.86 20.60
C ALA A 147 -8.12 1.17 20.64
N TRP A 148 -8.61 0.68 19.50
CA TRP A 148 -9.84 -0.11 19.45
C TRP A 148 -9.70 -1.42 20.24
N LEU A 149 -8.61 -2.16 20.05
CA LEU A 149 -8.33 -3.38 20.80
C LEU A 149 -8.17 -3.15 22.30
N ASP A 150 -7.61 -2.01 22.71
CA ASP A 150 -7.45 -1.66 24.12
C ASP A 150 -8.79 -1.31 24.80
N GLU A 151 -9.81 -0.85 24.04
CA GLU A 151 -11.17 -0.67 24.56
C GLU A 151 -11.92 -2.00 24.71
N ASP A 152 -11.79 -2.91 23.75
CA ASP A 152 -12.55 -4.17 23.75
C ASP A 152 -11.87 -5.29 24.58
N VAL A 153 -10.55 -5.24 24.74
CA VAL A 153 -9.79 -6.16 25.59
C VAL A 153 -8.92 -5.31 26.51
N PRO A 154 -9.35 -5.00 27.75
CA PRO A 154 -8.58 -4.15 28.66
C PRO A 154 -7.30 -4.83 29.12
N PHE A 155 -6.16 -4.12 29.10
CA PHE A 155 -4.86 -4.60 29.58
C PHE A 155 -4.41 -3.85 30.81
N THR A 156 -3.63 -4.52 31.65
CA THR A 156 -3.03 -3.94 32.87
C THR A 156 -1.65 -3.30 32.63
N ARG A 157 -1.06 -3.46 31.43
CA ARG A 157 0.30 -3.00 31.09
C ARG A 157 0.40 -2.50 29.65
N PRO A 158 1.36 -1.60 29.34
CA PRO A 158 1.63 -1.17 27.97
C PRO A 158 2.11 -2.35 27.12
N ARG A 159 1.47 -2.53 25.97
CA ARG A 159 1.68 -3.67 25.07
C ARG A 159 2.88 -3.49 24.13
N LYS A 160 3.64 -4.57 23.93
CA LYS A 160 4.50 -4.76 22.76
C LYS A 160 3.64 -5.12 21.54
N THR A 161 4.19 -5.01 20.33
CA THR A 161 3.46 -5.36 19.08
C THR A 161 2.88 -6.77 19.13
N ASP A 162 3.62 -7.73 19.69
CA ASP A 162 3.18 -9.13 19.81
C ASP A 162 1.97 -9.30 20.75
N ASP A 163 1.79 -8.42 21.73
CA ASP A 163 0.62 -8.48 22.63
C ASP A 163 -0.68 -8.08 21.92
N TYR A 164 -0.58 -7.27 20.86
CA TYR A 164 -1.73 -6.92 20.02
C TYR A 164 -2.14 -8.07 19.10
N TRP A 165 -1.16 -8.82 18.60
CA TRP A 165 -1.42 -10.06 17.88
C TRP A 165 -2.16 -11.06 18.76
N ASN A 166 -1.65 -11.33 19.96
CA ASN A 166 -2.26 -12.28 20.89
C ASN A 166 -3.69 -11.88 21.31
N ALA A 167 -3.94 -10.58 21.49
CA ALA A 167 -5.29 -10.12 21.79
C ALA A 167 -6.23 -10.27 20.60
N TRP A 168 -5.76 -9.95 19.40
CA TRP A 168 -6.54 -10.14 18.18
C TRP A 168 -6.88 -11.61 17.97
N THR A 169 -5.93 -12.52 18.13
CA THR A 169 -6.20 -13.97 18.01
C THR A 169 -7.13 -14.47 19.11
N SER A 170 -7.07 -13.91 20.33
CA SER A 170 -8.00 -14.23 21.42
C SER A 170 -9.47 -13.88 21.11
N LEU A 171 -9.70 -12.90 20.21
CA LEU A 171 -11.04 -12.57 19.70
C LEU A 171 -11.54 -13.58 18.67
N LYS A 172 -10.70 -14.54 18.27
CA LYS A 172 -11.03 -15.64 17.35
C LYS A 172 -11.64 -15.14 16.03
N PRO A 173 -10.90 -14.31 15.27
CA PRO A 173 -11.38 -13.81 13.98
C PRO A 173 -11.60 -14.98 13.03
N SER A 174 -12.62 -14.87 12.17
CA SER A 174 -12.91 -15.86 11.15
C SER A 174 -11.68 -16.08 10.26
N LYS A 175 -11.32 -17.33 10.01
CA LYS A 175 -10.22 -17.67 9.09
C LYS A 175 -10.42 -17.06 7.70
N PHE A 176 -11.67 -16.93 7.24
CA PHE A 176 -12.01 -16.36 5.93
C PHE A 176 -11.92 -14.83 5.87
N PHE A 177 -11.54 -14.17 6.96
CA PHE A 177 -11.35 -12.73 7.01
C PHE A 177 -10.02 -12.35 6.35
N LEU A 178 -10.09 -12.03 5.06
CA LEU A 178 -8.93 -11.70 4.24
C LEU A 178 -8.49 -10.23 4.43
N PRO A 179 -7.18 -9.93 4.25
CA PRO A 179 -6.66 -8.58 4.33
C PRO A 179 -7.25 -7.67 3.24
N PRO A 180 -7.49 -6.38 3.53
CA PRO A 180 -7.88 -5.42 2.51
C PRO A 180 -6.76 -5.16 1.50
N ALA A 181 -7.13 -4.95 0.24
CA ALA A 181 -6.22 -4.69 -0.88
C ALA A 181 -5.13 -3.64 -0.57
N LYS A 182 -5.48 -2.53 0.10
CA LYS A 182 -4.52 -1.46 0.46
C LYS A 182 -3.35 -1.92 1.33
N LEU A 183 -3.46 -3.06 2.02
CA LEU A 183 -2.38 -3.60 2.86
C LEU A 183 -1.45 -4.53 2.08
N LEU A 184 -1.87 -5.00 0.90
CA LEU A 184 -1.10 -5.96 0.10
C LEU A 184 -0.11 -5.29 -0.85
N HIS A 185 -0.30 -4.02 -1.22
CA HIS A 185 0.55 -3.31 -2.19
C HIS A 185 0.72 -1.82 -1.83
N GLY A 186 1.59 -1.09 -2.53
CA GLY A 186 1.93 0.30 -2.20
C GLY A 186 3.06 0.40 -1.18
N HIS A 187 3.45 1.62 -0.82
CA HIS A 187 4.61 1.87 0.05
C HIS A 187 4.54 1.10 1.36
N TRP A 188 5.68 0.56 1.80
CA TRP A 188 5.81 -0.25 2.99
C TRP A 188 6.27 0.58 4.17
N THR A 189 5.39 0.68 5.17
CA THR A 189 5.71 1.26 6.47
C THR A 189 5.62 0.17 7.54
N THR A 190 6.30 0.38 8.67
CA THR A 190 6.23 -0.54 9.81
C THR A 190 4.79 -0.69 10.31
N GLU A 191 4.02 0.39 10.35
CA GLU A 191 2.60 0.35 10.73
C GLU A 191 1.76 -0.51 9.80
N LYS A 192 1.98 -0.40 8.49
CA LYS A 192 1.27 -1.21 7.50
C LYS A 192 1.63 -2.68 7.63
N ALA A 193 2.91 -3.01 7.85
CA ALA A 193 3.35 -4.38 8.07
C ALA A 193 2.76 -4.97 9.36
N ASN A 194 2.72 -4.21 10.46
CA ASN A 194 2.09 -4.63 11.72
C ASN A 194 0.57 -4.84 11.55
N LEU A 195 -0.10 -3.98 10.78
CA LEU A 195 -1.52 -4.15 10.50
C LEU A 195 -1.77 -5.32 9.55
N LEU A 196 -0.87 -5.60 8.60
CA LEU A 196 -0.96 -6.76 7.72
C LEU A 196 -0.74 -8.06 8.50
N SER A 197 0.16 -8.05 9.50
CA SER A 197 0.50 -9.27 10.23
C SER A 197 -0.71 -9.89 10.92
N ILE A 198 -1.68 -9.09 11.40
CA ILE A 198 -2.91 -9.57 12.08
C ILE A 198 -3.79 -10.51 11.25
N PHE A 199 -3.61 -10.52 9.92
CA PHE A 199 -4.39 -11.36 9.01
C PHE A 199 -3.77 -12.73 8.77
N LEU A 200 -2.56 -12.97 9.27
CA LEU A 200 -2.01 -14.32 9.26
C LEU A 200 -2.74 -15.18 10.31
N PRO A 201 -2.87 -16.49 10.09
CA PRO A 201 -3.30 -17.40 11.15
C PRO A 201 -2.12 -17.79 12.06
N GLU A 202 -2.42 -18.29 13.25
CA GLU A 202 -1.43 -18.93 14.11
C GLU A 202 -1.10 -20.33 13.54
N PRO A 203 0.20 -20.69 13.40
CA PRO A 203 0.59 -22.04 13.01
C PRO A 203 0.04 -23.05 14.03
N PRO A 204 -0.39 -24.25 13.60
CA PRO A 204 -0.16 -24.87 12.29
C PRO A 204 -1.25 -24.58 11.24
N THR A 205 -2.16 -23.65 11.51
CA THR A 205 -3.32 -23.45 10.64
C THR A 205 -2.89 -22.84 9.30
N PRO A 206 -3.14 -23.48 8.14
CA PRO A 206 -2.81 -22.89 6.85
C PRO A 206 -3.68 -21.65 6.63
N SER A 207 -3.08 -20.59 6.09
CA SER A 207 -3.84 -19.43 5.64
C SER A 207 -4.79 -19.85 4.52
N PRO A 208 -6.04 -19.34 4.48
CA PRO A 208 -6.85 -19.54 3.30
C PRO A 208 -6.14 -18.93 2.09
N PRO A 209 -6.21 -19.58 0.92
CA PRO A 209 -5.60 -19.05 -0.27
C PRO A 209 -6.21 -17.68 -0.58
N LEU A 210 -5.34 -16.74 -0.95
CA LEU A 210 -5.79 -15.46 -1.49
C LEU A 210 -6.59 -15.71 -2.78
N THR A 211 -7.60 -14.89 -3.01
CA THR A 211 -8.28 -14.88 -4.32
C THR A 211 -7.30 -14.42 -5.40
N SER A 212 -7.52 -14.84 -6.65
CA SER A 212 -6.62 -14.49 -7.77
C SER A 212 -6.32 -12.98 -7.85
N VAL A 213 -7.32 -12.11 -7.65
CA VAL A 213 -7.13 -10.66 -7.66
C VAL A 213 -6.26 -10.16 -6.49
N LEU A 214 -6.46 -10.68 -5.28
CA LEU A 214 -5.64 -10.29 -4.13
C LEU A 214 -4.21 -10.84 -4.23
N LEU A 215 -4.06 -12.02 -4.82
CA LEU A 215 -2.76 -12.64 -5.07
C LEU A 215 -1.92 -11.81 -6.04
N GLU A 216 -2.51 -11.34 -7.15
CA GLU A 216 -1.84 -10.43 -8.09
C GLU A 216 -1.37 -9.14 -7.40
N LEU A 217 -2.23 -8.54 -6.56
CA LEU A 217 -1.85 -7.37 -5.77
C LEU A 217 -0.73 -7.70 -4.77
N ALA A 218 -0.77 -8.87 -4.15
CA ALA A 218 0.27 -9.32 -3.22
C ALA A 218 1.61 -9.57 -3.93
N HIS A 219 1.63 -10.08 -5.16
CA HIS A 219 2.83 -10.16 -5.99
C HIS A 219 3.39 -8.79 -6.33
N ALA A 220 2.54 -7.84 -6.75
CA ALA A 220 2.96 -6.45 -6.98
C ALA A 220 3.53 -5.81 -5.70
N GLY A 221 2.90 -6.08 -4.56
CA GLY A 221 3.38 -5.68 -3.26
C GLY A 221 4.71 -6.30 -2.86
N ALA A 222 4.95 -7.56 -3.21
CA ALA A 222 6.20 -8.27 -2.95
C ALA A 222 7.35 -7.67 -3.77
N ALA A 223 7.10 -7.38 -5.06
CA ALA A 223 8.05 -6.63 -5.88
C ALA A 223 8.36 -5.26 -5.24
N GLN A 224 7.35 -4.53 -4.79
CA GLN A 224 7.57 -3.26 -4.09
C GLN A 224 8.33 -3.43 -2.76
N ALA A 225 8.09 -4.52 -2.02
CA ALA A 225 8.81 -4.82 -0.78
C ALA A 225 10.30 -5.09 -1.05
N ILE A 226 10.61 -5.75 -2.16
CA ILE A 226 11.99 -5.95 -2.62
C ILE A 226 12.63 -4.59 -2.95
N ALA A 227 11.96 -3.76 -3.74
CA ALA A 227 12.47 -2.45 -4.15
C ALA A 227 12.76 -1.52 -2.95
N GLU A 228 11.90 -1.56 -1.93
CA GLU A 228 12.01 -0.74 -0.71
C GLU A 228 12.84 -1.42 0.40
N ARG A 229 13.39 -2.62 0.15
CA ARG A 229 14.10 -3.45 1.15
C ARG A 229 13.28 -3.72 2.42
N ALA A 230 11.96 -3.84 2.27
CA ALA A 230 11.02 -4.06 3.34
C ALA A 230 10.91 -5.55 3.71
N HIS A 231 11.90 -6.07 4.45
CA HIS A 231 12.01 -7.50 4.77
C HIS A 231 10.77 -8.09 5.46
N VAL A 232 10.18 -7.34 6.39
CA VAL A 232 9.00 -7.79 7.15
C VAL A 232 7.81 -7.95 6.22
N ALA A 233 7.58 -6.98 5.33
CA ALA A 233 6.47 -7.04 4.37
C ALA A 233 6.61 -8.24 3.43
N LEU A 234 7.80 -8.46 2.85
CA LEU A 234 8.04 -9.60 1.98
C LEU A 234 7.76 -10.92 2.71
N ARG A 235 8.27 -11.10 3.93
CA ARG A 235 8.00 -12.29 4.75
C ARG A 235 6.52 -12.53 4.98
N LEU A 236 5.76 -11.48 5.29
CA LEU A 236 4.31 -11.58 5.51
C LEU A 236 3.59 -12.00 4.23
N LEU A 237 3.96 -11.45 3.08
CA LEU A 237 3.36 -11.79 1.78
C LEU A 237 3.65 -13.24 1.36
N LEU A 238 4.89 -13.71 1.55
CA LEU A 238 5.26 -15.10 1.31
C LEU A 238 4.42 -16.05 2.19
N LYS A 239 4.23 -15.71 3.48
CA LYS A 239 3.36 -16.45 4.40
C LYS A 239 1.87 -16.41 4.02
N MET A 240 1.44 -15.46 3.20
CA MET A 240 0.07 -15.38 2.67
C MET A 240 -0.11 -16.16 1.36
N GLY A 241 0.92 -16.87 0.90
CA GLY A 241 0.86 -17.69 -0.32
C GLY A 241 1.36 -16.98 -1.57
N VAL A 242 2.07 -15.86 -1.45
CA VAL A 242 2.86 -15.34 -2.59
C VAL A 242 4.03 -16.29 -2.82
N HIS A 243 4.06 -16.95 -3.97
CA HIS A 243 5.17 -17.82 -4.33
C HIS A 243 6.27 -17.01 -5.04
N PRO A 244 7.56 -17.22 -4.71
CA PRO A 244 8.64 -16.57 -5.45
C PRO A 244 8.69 -17.06 -6.89
N THR A 245 8.99 -16.14 -7.82
CA THR A 245 9.19 -16.44 -9.24
C THR A 245 10.61 -16.11 -9.67
N THR A 246 11.04 -16.65 -10.81
CA THR A 246 12.33 -16.32 -11.43
C THR A 246 12.47 -14.82 -11.64
N GLU A 247 11.40 -14.15 -12.09
CA GLU A 247 11.38 -12.70 -12.30
C GLU A 247 11.53 -11.93 -10.99
N MET A 248 10.89 -12.38 -9.89
CA MET A 248 11.09 -11.75 -8.57
C MET A 248 12.54 -11.90 -8.07
N LEU A 249 13.18 -13.05 -8.33
CA LEU A 249 14.59 -13.26 -8.00
C LEU A 249 15.52 -12.38 -8.84
N ARG A 250 15.30 -12.30 -10.15
CA ARG A 250 16.03 -11.39 -11.04
C ARG A 250 15.89 -9.95 -10.56
N PHE A 251 14.67 -9.53 -10.25
CA PHE A 251 14.39 -8.18 -9.75
C PHE A 251 15.13 -7.89 -8.42
N ALA A 252 15.17 -8.84 -7.49
CA ALA A 252 15.89 -8.69 -6.23
C ALA A 252 17.42 -8.63 -6.39
N VAL A 253 17.97 -9.52 -7.24
CA VAL A 253 19.42 -9.70 -7.40
C VAL A 253 20.02 -8.66 -8.35
N ILE A 254 19.44 -8.53 -9.53
CA ILE A 254 19.97 -7.73 -10.65
C ILE A 254 19.58 -6.26 -10.49
N ASP A 255 18.30 -5.97 -10.27
CA ASP A 255 17.78 -4.59 -10.32
C ASP A 255 17.92 -3.85 -8.99
N HIS A 256 17.86 -4.56 -7.86
CA HIS A 256 17.84 -3.96 -6.52
C HIS A 256 19.08 -4.25 -5.65
N GLY A 257 20.15 -4.79 -6.26
CA GLY A 257 21.48 -4.87 -5.66
C GLY A 257 21.66 -6.02 -4.68
N CYS A 258 20.93 -7.12 -4.86
CA CYS A 258 21.13 -8.39 -4.16
C CYS A 258 21.17 -8.26 -2.63
N ASP A 259 20.09 -7.76 -2.04
CA ASP A 259 19.94 -7.80 -0.59
C ASP A 259 19.86 -9.25 -0.10
N ARG A 260 20.95 -9.73 0.52
CA ARG A 260 21.12 -11.11 0.97
C ARG A 260 19.93 -11.62 1.78
N ARG A 261 19.39 -10.80 2.68
CA ARG A 261 18.27 -11.22 3.55
C ARG A 261 16.98 -11.40 2.76
N LEU A 262 16.73 -10.56 1.76
CA LEU A 262 15.56 -10.71 0.88
C LEU A 262 15.70 -11.95 0.00
N VAL A 263 16.88 -12.14 -0.58
CA VAL A 263 17.18 -13.27 -1.46
C VAL A 263 17.08 -14.60 -0.71
N GLU A 264 17.66 -14.69 0.49
CA GLU A 264 17.51 -15.87 1.37
C GLU A 264 16.04 -16.16 1.67
N MET A 265 15.23 -15.14 2.02
CA MET A 265 13.79 -15.35 2.26
C MET A 265 13.04 -15.87 1.03
N LEU A 266 13.39 -15.43 -0.18
CA LEU A 266 12.80 -15.96 -1.41
C LEU A 266 13.18 -17.44 -1.59
N PHE A 267 14.46 -17.80 -1.44
CA PHE A 267 14.90 -19.19 -1.58
C PHE A 267 14.36 -20.14 -0.50
N ASP A 268 14.25 -19.67 0.74
CA ASP A 268 13.74 -20.46 1.87
C ASP A 268 12.24 -20.72 1.77
N SER A 269 11.50 -19.83 1.11
CA SER A 269 10.05 -20.01 0.91
C SER A 269 9.69 -21.04 -0.17
N VAL A 270 10.67 -21.59 -0.87
CA VAL A 270 10.46 -22.63 -1.89
C VAL A 270 10.52 -24.00 -1.23
N TYR A 271 9.36 -24.63 -1.05
CA TYR A 271 9.25 -25.98 -0.50
C TYR A 271 8.98 -26.99 -1.63
N PRO A 272 9.77 -28.09 -1.72
CA PRO A 272 9.60 -29.10 -2.76
C PRO A 272 8.35 -29.99 -2.58
N GLU A 273 7.68 -29.90 -1.42
CA GLU A 273 6.53 -30.76 -1.08
C GLU A 273 5.18 -30.23 -1.61
N GLU A 274 5.11 -28.95 -2.01
CA GLU A 274 3.91 -28.40 -2.63
C GLU A 274 3.84 -28.84 -4.09
N LYS A 275 2.78 -29.57 -4.48
CA LYS A 275 2.49 -29.99 -5.87
C LYS A 275 2.26 -28.82 -6.85
N VAL A 276 2.44 -27.58 -6.40
CA VAL A 276 2.37 -26.39 -7.24
C VAL A 276 3.69 -26.27 -7.99
N ALA A 277 3.62 -26.12 -9.31
CA ALA A 277 4.81 -25.94 -10.12
C ALA A 277 5.61 -24.74 -9.59
N VAL A 278 6.81 -25.00 -9.09
CA VAL A 278 7.75 -23.96 -8.66
C VAL A 278 8.14 -23.15 -9.90
N ASP A 279 7.72 -21.89 -9.97
CA ASP A 279 8.00 -20.96 -11.08
C ASP A 279 9.38 -20.30 -10.95
N ILE A 280 10.36 -21.09 -10.52
CA ILE A 280 11.74 -20.66 -10.37
C ILE A 280 12.60 -21.56 -11.24
N ASP A 281 13.31 -20.95 -12.17
CA ASP A 281 14.36 -21.61 -12.93
C ASP A 281 15.71 -21.46 -12.20
N PRO A 282 16.20 -22.51 -11.52
CA PRO A 282 17.50 -22.45 -10.87
C PRO A 282 18.67 -22.36 -11.86
N LEU A 283 18.43 -22.59 -13.16
CA LEU A 283 19.44 -22.50 -14.23
C LEU A 283 19.34 -21.18 -15.00
N ASP A 284 18.68 -20.17 -14.43
CA ASP A 284 18.45 -18.90 -15.08
C ASP A 284 19.76 -18.21 -15.54
N PRO A 285 20.01 -18.04 -16.85
CA PRO A 285 21.29 -17.54 -17.34
C PRO A 285 21.64 -16.13 -16.84
N ALA A 286 20.63 -15.30 -16.59
CA ALA A 286 20.85 -13.93 -16.12
C ALA A 286 21.35 -13.90 -14.67
N LEU A 287 20.76 -14.72 -13.79
CA LEU A 287 21.23 -14.86 -12.41
C LEU A 287 22.63 -15.46 -12.32
N TRP A 288 22.93 -16.48 -13.13
CA TRP A 288 24.26 -17.08 -13.18
C TRP A 288 25.32 -16.09 -13.69
N ALA A 289 25.07 -15.42 -14.81
CA ALA A 289 25.99 -14.42 -15.36
C ALA A 289 26.18 -13.23 -14.41
N TRP A 290 25.12 -12.82 -13.69
CA TRP A 290 25.23 -11.78 -12.66
C TRP A 290 26.16 -12.23 -11.53
N ALA A 291 25.99 -13.46 -11.04
CA ALA A 291 26.78 -13.96 -9.93
C ALA A 291 28.26 -14.12 -10.30
N GLU A 292 28.57 -14.58 -11.52
CA GLU A 292 29.94 -14.61 -12.06
C GLU A 292 30.55 -13.20 -12.11
N LYS A 293 29.80 -12.22 -12.62
CA LYS A 293 30.26 -10.82 -12.70
C LYS A 293 30.41 -10.17 -11.32
N ALA A 294 29.66 -10.60 -10.33
CA ALA A 294 29.77 -10.10 -8.95
C ALA A 294 31.13 -10.46 -8.33
N TYR A 295 31.70 -11.63 -8.67
CA TYR A 295 33.07 -11.99 -8.28
C TYR A 295 34.10 -11.01 -8.83
N GLU A 296 34.02 -10.67 -10.12
CA GLU A 296 34.96 -9.75 -10.77
C GLU A 296 34.91 -8.33 -10.18
N ARG A 297 33.77 -7.93 -9.61
CA ARG A 297 33.52 -6.59 -9.07
C ARG A 297 33.89 -6.42 -7.59
N GLY A 298 34.38 -7.47 -6.93
CA GLY A 298 34.72 -7.44 -5.50
C GLY A 298 33.52 -7.68 -4.55
N CYS A 299 32.35 -8.02 -5.09
CA CYS A 299 31.17 -8.48 -4.33
C CYS A 299 31.14 -10.03 -4.30
N ALA A 300 32.30 -10.65 -4.07
CA ALA A 300 32.46 -12.10 -4.17
C ALA A 300 31.53 -12.88 -3.24
N GLN A 301 31.26 -12.35 -2.04
CA GLN A 301 30.37 -12.99 -1.06
C GLN A 301 28.92 -13.03 -1.53
N ASP A 302 28.44 -11.99 -2.21
CA ASP A 302 27.07 -11.93 -2.71
C ASP A 302 26.90 -12.88 -3.91
N GLY A 303 27.86 -12.88 -4.84
CA GLY A 303 27.91 -13.81 -5.97
C GLY A 303 27.96 -15.27 -5.53
N GLU A 304 28.81 -15.60 -4.56
CA GLU A 304 28.92 -16.94 -3.99
C GLU A 304 27.61 -17.38 -3.33
N SER A 305 27.00 -16.50 -2.52
CA SER A 305 25.74 -16.80 -1.84
C SER A 305 24.59 -17.10 -2.82
N VAL A 306 24.50 -16.34 -3.92
CA VAL A 306 23.48 -16.56 -4.95
C VAL A 306 23.74 -17.85 -5.72
N LEU A 307 24.99 -18.13 -6.10
CA LEU A 307 25.33 -19.39 -6.78
C LEU A 307 25.03 -20.60 -5.90
N ASP A 308 25.39 -20.55 -4.62
CA ASP A 308 25.17 -21.67 -3.71
C ASP A 308 23.68 -21.87 -3.42
N ALA A 309 22.91 -20.78 -3.30
CA ALA A 309 21.46 -20.84 -3.19
C ALA A 309 20.81 -21.42 -4.46
N LEU A 310 21.26 -21.03 -5.66
CA LEU A 310 20.78 -21.59 -6.94
C LEU A 310 21.11 -23.08 -7.06
N LYS A 311 22.34 -23.50 -6.73
CA LYS A 311 22.73 -24.92 -6.71
C LYS A 311 21.90 -25.72 -5.72
N SER A 312 21.71 -25.21 -4.51
CA SER A 312 20.88 -25.82 -3.48
C SER A 312 19.43 -25.96 -3.94
N LEU A 313 18.88 -24.92 -4.57
CA LEU A 313 17.54 -24.96 -5.16
C LEU A 313 17.46 -25.98 -6.30
N ALA A 314 18.43 -26.00 -7.21
CA ALA A 314 18.51 -26.96 -8.31
C ALA A 314 18.49 -28.41 -7.80
N TRP A 315 19.26 -28.68 -6.74
CA TRP A 315 19.28 -29.97 -6.07
C TRP A 315 17.93 -30.32 -5.43
N ARG A 316 17.32 -29.38 -4.69
CA ARG A 316 15.98 -29.56 -4.07
C ARG A 316 14.89 -29.83 -5.11
N LEU A 317 14.99 -29.24 -6.30
CA LEU A 317 14.04 -29.41 -7.40
C LEU A 317 14.34 -30.63 -8.30
N GLY A 318 15.36 -31.43 -7.97
CA GLY A 318 15.73 -32.61 -8.76
C GLY A 318 16.31 -32.29 -10.14
N ARG A 319 16.84 -31.07 -10.34
CA ARG A 319 17.47 -30.59 -11.57
C ARG A 319 18.98 -30.43 -11.32
N PRO A 320 19.77 -31.51 -11.24
CA PRO A 320 21.19 -31.40 -10.89
C PRO A 320 21.93 -30.55 -11.92
N VAL A 321 22.66 -29.54 -11.44
CA VAL A 321 23.53 -28.71 -12.28
C VAL A 321 24.67 -29.59 -12.79
N ASN A 322 24.77 -29.75 -14.12
CA ASN A 322 25.87 -30.50 -14.72
C ASN A 322 27.20 -29.79 -14.44
N LEU A 323 28.17 -30.53 -13.88
CA LEU A 323 29.49 -30.05 -13.45
C LEU A 323 30.33 -29.45 -14.60
N SER A 324 29.88 -29.53 -15.85
CA SER A 324 30.57 -28.92 -17.00
C SER A 324 30.63 -27.39 -16.97
N LEU A 325 29.71 -26.72 -16.26
CA LEU A 325 29.83 -25.28 -15.97
C LEU A 325 30.95 -24.97 -14.94
N GLN A 326 31.33 -25.93 -14.08
CA GLN A 326 32.42 -25.75 -13.11
C GLN A 326 33.81 -25.70 -13.78
N ASN A 327 34.00 -26.36 -14.92
CA ASN A 327 35.29 -26.40 -15.60
C ASN A 327 35.65 -25.07 -16.28
N ARG A 328 34.68 -24.19 -16.56
CA ARG A 328 34.99 -22.82 -17.01
C ARG A 328 35.45 -21.92 -15.86
N LEU A 329 34.92 -22.11 -14.66
CA LEU A 329 35.21 -21.29 -13.48
C LEU A 329 36.56 -21.59 -12.81
N THR A 330 37.09 -22.81 -12.96
CA THR A 330 38.42 -23.17 -12.44
C THR A 330 39.55 -22.84 -13.41
N LEU A 331 39.28 -22.75 -14.71
CA LEU A 331 40.29 -22.43 -15.73
C LEU A 331 40.51 -20.92 -15.89
N GLN A 332 39.53 -20.07 -15.57
CA GLN A 332 39.65 -18.62 -15.72
C GLN A 332 40.21 -17.89 -14.47
N ASN A 333 40.21 -18.54 -13.30
CA ASN A 333 40.85 -18.06 -12.07
C ASN A 333 42.32 -18.53 -11.90
N ARG A 334 42.89 -19.18 -12.92
CA ARG A 334 44.30 -19.66 -12.93
C ARG A 334 45.17 -18.97 -14.00
N GLN A 335 44.70 -17.87 -14.59
CA GLN A 335 45.48 -17.00 -15.48
C GLN A 335 45.45 -15.58 -14.94
#